data_AF-A0A4U9IH22-F1
#
_entry.id   AF-A0A4U9IH22-F1
#
_cell.length_a   1.000
_cell.length_b   1.000
_cell.length_c   1.000
_cell.angle_alpha   90.00
_cell.angle_beta   90.00
_cell.angle_gamma   90.00
#
_symmetry.space_group_name_H-M   'P 1'
#
loop_
_entity.id
_entity.type
_entity.pdbx_description
1 polymer ?
#
loop_
_entity_poly.entity_id
_entity_poly.type
_entity_poly.pdbx_seq_one_letter_code
_entity_poly.pdbx_strand_id
1 'polypeptide(L)' 'MLRVYHSNRLDVLEALMEFIVEQQRLDDPFEPEMILVQSTGMAQWLQMSLSQKVWHCRQY' A
#
# COMPACT_ATOMS: atom_id res chain seq x y z
N MET A 1 10.03 8.82 11.86
CA MET A 1 9.53 10.17 11.53
C MET A 1 8.12 10.04 10.96
N LEU A 2 7.14 10.77 11.47
CA LEU A 2 5.78 10.75 10.94
C LEU A 2 5.73 11.51 9.61
N ARG A 3 5.22 10.89 8.56
CA ARG A 3 4.99 11.52 7.24
C ARG A 3 3.49 11.59 6.99
N VAL A 4 2.99 12.77 6.64
CA VAL A 4 1.57 12.97 6.33
C VAL A 4 1.46 13.32 4.85
N TYR A 5 0.72 12.51 4.11
CA TYR A 5 0.47 12.68 2.68
C TYR A 5 -0.97 13.15 2.49
N HIS A 6 -1.15 14.28 1.81
CA HIS A 6 -2.46 14.83 1.49
C HIS A 6 -2.67 14.84 -0.03
N SER A 7 -3.85 14.41 -0.45
CA SER A 7 -4.29 14.48 -1.84
C SER A 7 -5.81 14.53 -1.87
N ASN A 8 -6.36 15.23 -2.86
CA ASN A 8 -7.78 15.22 -3.20
C ASN A 8 -8.18 14.07 -4.13
N ARG A 9 -7.18 13.27 -4.53
CA ARG A 9 -7.26 12.20 -5.52
C ARG A 9 -6.79 10.90 -4.88
N LEU A 10 -7.70 9.93 -4.77
CA LEU A 10 -7.42 8.65 -4.13
C LEU A 10 -6.36 7.86 -4.91
N ASP A 11 -6.38 7.95 -6.24
CA ASP A 11 -5.42 7.33 -7.15
C ASP A 11 -3.97 7.79 -6.90
N VAL A 12 -3.79 9.04 -6.45
CA VAL A 12 -2.46 9.56 -6.09
C VAL A 12 -2.00 8.99 -4.75
N LEU A 13 -2.88 8.86 -3.76
CA LEU A 13 -2.53 8.25 -2.47
C LEU A 13 -2.24 6.75 -2.62
N GLU A 14 -2.97 6.09 -3.50
CA GLU A 14 -2.74 4.70 -3.89
C GLU A 14 -1.34 4.50 -4.47
N ALA A 15 -0.98 5.28 -5.50
CA ALA A 15 0.33 5.23 -6.13
C ALA A 15 1.48 5.59 -5.16
N LEU A 16 1.25 6.54 -4.25
CA LEU A 16 2.21 6.87 -3.19
C LEU A 16 2.40 5.71 -2.21
N MET A 17 1.32 5.04 -1.82
CA MET A 17 1.39 3.88 -0.94
C MET A 17 2.18 2.75 -1.62
N GLU A 18 1.88 2.44 -2.88
CA GLU A 18 2.63 1.45 -3.68
C GLU A 18 4.13 1.75 -3.69
N PHE A 19 4.50 3.01 -3.99
CA PHE A 19 5.89 3.43 -4.02
C PHE A 19 6.58 3.26 -2.65
N ILE A 20 5.86 3.54 -1.56
CA ILE A 20 6.38 3.37 -0.20
C ILE A 20 6.61 1.89 0.11
N VAL A 21 5.64 1.02 -0.20
CA VAL A 21 5.75 -0.43 0.02
C VAL A 21 6.90 -1.03 -0.81
N GLU A 22 7.10 -0.56 -2.05
CA GLU A 22 8.17 -1.04 -2.91
C GLU A 22 9.55 -0.59 -2.43
N GLN A 23 9.71 0.69 -2.07
CA GLN A 23 10.99 1.22 -1.60
C GLN A 23 11.38 0.72 -0.21
N GLN A 24 10.40 0.54 0.68
CA GLN A 24 10.60 0.10 2.05
C GLN A 24 10.14 -1.35 2.21
N ARG A 25 10.70 -2.21 1.37
CA ARG A 25 10.44 -3.65 1.45
C ARG A 25 10.81 -4.16 2.84
N LEU A 26 9.89 -4.92 3.45
CA LEU A 26 10.16 -5.62 4.71
C LEU A 26 11.26 -6.67 4.49
N ASP A 27 12.20 -6.73 5.42
CA ASP A 27 13.32 -7.67 5.37
C ASP A 27 12.84 -9.12 5.57
N ASP A 28 11.78 -9.32 6.36
CA ASP A 28 11.15 -10.62 6.58
C ASP A 28 9.83 -10.74 5.77
N PRO A 29 9.69 -11.75 4.90
CA PRO A 29 8.44 -11.99 4.15
C PRO A 29 7.23 -12.36 5.02
N PHE A 30 7.42 -12.71 6.29
CA PHE A 30 6.35 -13.02 7.25
C PHE A 30 6.02 -11.85 8.18
N GLU A 31 6.79 -10.77 8.14
CA GLU A 31 6.46 -9.57 8.90
C GLU A 31 5.21 -8.91 8.31
N PRO A 32 4.15 -8.67 9.10
CA PRO A 32 2.92 -8.10 8.59
C PRO A 32 3.07 -6.58 8.42
N GLU A 33 2.78 -6.09 7.22
CA GLU A 33 2.64 -4.65 7.00
C GLU A 33 1.34 -4.13 7.62
N MET A 34 1.44 -3.16 8.53
CA MET A 34 0.29 -2.64 9.28
C MET A 34 -0.23 -1.35 8.64
N ILE A 35 -1.47 -1.38 8.16
CA ILE A 35 -2.15 -0.22 7.58
C ILE A 35 -3.40 0.09 8.41
N LEU A 36 -3.45 1.30 8.98
CA LEU A 36 -4.63 1.78 9.70
C LEU A 36 -5.65 2.36 8.72
N VAL A 37 -6.86 1.82 8.72
CA VAL A 37 -7.97 2.29 7.89
C VAL A 37 -9.17 2.68 8.75
N GLN A 38 -10.01 3.57 8.23
CA GLN A 38 -11.23 4.01 8.92
C GLN A 38 -12.45 3.12 8.64
N SER A 39 -12.42 2.33 7.57
CA SER A 39 -13.54 1.46 7.19
C SER A 39 -13.07 0.14 6.59
N THR A 40 -13.90 -0.89 6.73
CA THR A 40 -13.67 -2.22 6.14
C THR A 40 -13.66 -2.19 4.61
N GLY A 41 -14.44 -1.31 3.99
CA GLY A 41 -14.43 -1.13 2.53
C GLY A 41 -13.09 -0.60 2.02
N MET A 42 -12.45 0.31 2.76
CA MET A 42 -11.10 0.77 2.44
C MET A 42 -10.06 -0.34 2.60
N ALA A 43 -10.16 -1.17 3.64
CA ALA A 43 -9.27 -2.33 3.78
C ALA A 43 -9.37 -3.27 2.58
N GLN A 44 -10.60 -3.63 2.17
CA GLN A 44 -10.82 -4.51 1.03
C GLN A 44 -10.30 -3.91 -0.27
N TRP A 45 -10.58 -2.63 -0.51
CA TRP A 45 -10.10 -1.93 -1.70
C TRP A 45 -8.57 -1.86 -1.76
N LEU A 46 -7.90 -1.54 -0.65
CA LEU A 46 -6.44 -1.51 -0.57
C LEU A 46 -5.85 -2.90 -0.80
N GLN A 47 -6.42 -3.96 -0.20
CA GLN A 47 -5.96 -5.33 -0.43
C GLN A 47 -6.06 -5.72 -1.90
N MET A 48 -7.17 -5.40 -2.56
CA MET A 48 -7.36 -5.69 -3.98
C MET A 48 -6.36 -4.91 -4.85
N SER A 49 -6.24 -3.60 -4.64
CA SER A 49 -5.32 -2.75 -5.39
C SER A 49 -3.86 -3.20 -5.24
N LEU A 50 -3.40 -3.37 -3.99
CA LEU A 50 -2.04 -3.83 -3.69
C LEU A 50 -1.80 -5.22 -4.27
N SER A 51 -2.75 -6.15 -4.15
CA SER A 51 -2.59 -7.47 -4.74
C SER A 51 -2.38 -7.39 -6.26
N GLN A 52 -3.24 -6.67 -6.98
CA GLN A 52 -3.13 -6.57 -8.44
C GLN A 52 -1.78 -6.04 -8.89
N LYS A 53 -1.22 -5.07 -8.17
CA LYS A 53 -0.01 -4.36 -8.57
C LYS A 53 1.27 -4.97 -8.00
N VAL A 54 1.30 -5.37 -6.73
CA VAL A 54 2.45 -6.03 -6.10
C VAL A 54 2.68 -7.43 -6.69
N TRP A 55 1.61 -8.20 -6.94
CA TRP A 55 1.77 -9.52 -7.59
C TRP A 55 2.22 -9.39 -9.05
N HIS A 56 1.79 -8.35 -9.77
CA HIS A 56 2.25 -8.08 -11.12
C HIS A 56 3.72 -7.63 -11.16
N CYS A 57 4.15 -6.80 -10.21
CA CYS A 57 5.54 -6.34 -10.11
C CYS A 57 6.50 -7.43 -9.60
N ARG A 58 6.04 -8.40 -8.80
CA ARG A 58 6.86 -9.55 -8.33
C ARG A 58 7.13 -10.63 -9.40
N GLN A 59 6.56 -10.53 -10.59
CA GLN A 59 6.80 -11.47 -11.70
C GLN A 59 7.90 -11.04 -12.67
N TYR A 60 8.51 -9.86 -12.48
CA TYR A 60 9.58 -9.33 -13.32
C TYR A 60 10.90 -9.22 -12.57
#